data_AF-A0A7U4QIE5-F1
#
_entry.id   AF-A0A7U4QIE5-F1
#
_cell.length_a   1.000
_cell.length_b   1.000
_cell.length_c   1.000
_cell.angle_alpha   90.00
_cell.angle_beta   90.00
_cell.angle_gamma   90.00
#
_symmetry.space_group_name_H-M   'P 1'
#
loop_
_entity.id
_entity.type
_entity.pdbx_description
1 polymer ?
#
loop_
_entity_poly.entity_id
_entity_poly.type
_entity_poly.pdbx_seq_one_letter_code
_entity_poly.pdbx_strand_id
1 'polypeptide(L)' 'MKDRVFFDSNIIIYLFDKSEKDKHELVKYLFYKNLQENISYISTQVIFEYKYYRFKYML' A
#
# COMPACT_ATOMS: atom_id res chain seq x y z
N MET A 1 21.18 11.91 1.71
CA MET A 1 20.47 10.61 1.69
C MET A 1 19.01 10.93 1.48
N LYS A 2 18.32 10.33 0.50
CA LYS A 2 16.87 10.51 0.38
C LYS A 2 16.19 9.74 1.51
N ASP A 3 15.21 10.35 2.15
CA ASP A 3 14.39 9.65 3.13
C ASP A 3 13.66 8.50 2.44
N ARG A 4 13.67 7.33 3.09
CA ARG A 4 13.05 6.12 2.57
C ARG A 4 11.67 5.98 3.18
N VAL A 5 10.69 5.62 2.35
CA VAL A 5 9.31 5.41 2.77
C VAL A 5 9.02 3.91 2.78
N PHE A 6 8.56 3.41 3.92
CA PHE A 6 8.13 2.03 4.07
C PHE A 6 6.61 1.93 3.85
N PHE A 7 6.19 1.03 2.96
CA PHE A 7 4.78 0.73 2.74
C PHE A 7 4.34 -0.45 3.60
N ASP A 8 3.45 -0.14 4.53
CA ASP A 8 2.79 -1.10 5.41
C ASP A 8 1.57 -1.76 4.74
N SER A 9 1.05 -2.82 5.36
CA SER A 9 -0.09 -3.60 4.87
C SER A 9 -1.34 -2.76 4.60
N ASN A 10 -1.62 -1.75 5.43
CA ASN A 10 -2.77 -0.87 5.23
C ASN A 10 -2.67 -0.04 3.93
N ILE A 11 -1.47 0.39 3.55
CA ILE A 11 -1.24 1.09 2.28
C ILE A 11 -1.57 0.15 1.13
N ILE A 12 -1.15 -1.10 1.19
CA ILE A 12 -1.44 -2.06 0.11
C ILE A 12 -2.93 -2.41 0.07
N ILE A 13 -3.58 -2.60 1.23
CA ILE A 13 -5.02 -2.88 1.32
C ILE A 13 -5.82 -1.75 0.66
N TYR A 14 -5.64 -0.50 1.10
CA TYR A 14 -6.41 0.62 0.57
C TYR A 14 -6.03 1.01 -0.87
N LEU A 15 -4.84 0.63 -1.35
CA LEU A 15 -4.50 0.80 -2.75
C LEU A 15 -5.41 -0.03 -3.67
N PHE A 16 -5.93 -1.17 -3.19
CA PHE A 16 -6.80 -2.05 -3.97
C PHE A 16 -8.26 -2.06 -3.51
N ASP A 17 -8.55 -1.67 -2.28
CA ASP A 17 -9.91 -1.53 -1.75
C ASP A 17 -10.57 -0.23 -2.24
N LYS A 18 -11.55 -0.37 -3.14
CA LYS A 18 -12.32 0.76 -3.70
C LYS A 18 -13.57 1.12 -2.89
N SER A 19 -13.91 0.33 -1.86
CA SER A 19 -15.07 0.61 -1.03
C SER A 19 -14.86 1.83 -0.12
N GLU A 20 -13.62 2.04 0.31
CA GLU A 20 -13.18 3.16 1.16
C GLU A 20 -12.55 4.29 0.31
N LYS A 21 -13.38 5.04 -0.42
CA LYS A 21 -12.95 6.03 -1.43
C LYS A 21 -11.89 7.01 -0.94
N ASP A 22 -12.07 7.61 0.24
CA ASP A 22 -11.16 8.64 0.74
C ASP A 22 -9.76 8.08 1.02
N LYS A 23 -9.71 6.89 1.61
CA LYS A 23 -8.45 6.18 1.89
C LYS A 23 -7.80 5.70 0.61
N HIS A 24 -8.60 5.20 -0.34
CA HIS A 24 -8.13 4.77 -1.64
C HIS A 24 -7.43 5.90 -2.40
N GLU A 25 -8.07 7.08 -2.51
CA GLU A 25 -7.49 8.20 -3.24
C GLU A 25 -6.25 8.78 -2.53
N LEU A 26 -6.26 8.86 -1.20
CA LEU A 26 -5.09 9.29 -0.42
C LEU A 26 -3.90 8.34 -0.65
N VAL A 27 -4.12 7.04 -0.51
CA VAL A 27 -3.08 6.02 -0.66
C VAL A 27 -2.55 5.96 -2.08
N LYS A 28 -3.44 6.07 -3.07
CA LYS A 28 -3.07 6.14 -4.48
C LYS A 28 -2.18 7.35 -4.78
N TYR A 29 -2.52 8.53 -4.25
CA TYR A 29 -1.67 9.72 -4.34
C TYR A 29 -0.29 9.48 -3.73
N LEU A 30 -0.23 8.96 -2.50
CA LEU A 30 1.03 8.66 -1.80
C LEU A 30 1.86 7.63 -2.56
N PHE A 31 1.23 6.58 -3.09
CA PHE A 31 1.90 5.54 -3.86
C PHE A 31 2.58 6.13 -5.11
N TYR A 32 1.85 6.88 -5.94
CA TYR A 32 2.41 7.44 -7.16
C TYR A 32 3.49 8.49 -6.89
N LYS A 33 3.32 9.35 -5.88
CA LYS A 33 4.33 10.32 -5.47
C LYS A 33 5.66 9.63 -5.11
N ASN A 34 5.61 8.63 -4.24
CA ASN A 34 6.82 7.96 -3.75
C ASN A 34 7.41 6.97 -4.77
N LEU A 35 6.60 6.50 -5.73
CA LEU A 35 7.07 5.68 -6.86
C LEU A 35 7.93 6.50 -7.83
N GLN A 36 7.52 7.74 -8.15
CA GLN A 36 8.29 8.65 -9.00
C GLN A 36 9.65 9.00 -8.39
N GLU A 37 9.71 9.10 -7.07
CA GLU A 37 10.95 9.43 -6.35
C GLU A 37 11.89 8.23 -6.16
N ASN A 38 11.41 7.01 -6.43
CA ASN A 38 12.08 5.72 -6.24
C ASN A 38 12.63 5.53 -4.81
N ILE A 39 11.82 5.88 -3.82
CA ILE A 39 12.16 5.82 -2.38
C ILE A 39 11.30 4.86 -1.57
N SER A 40 10.43 4.11 -2.23
CA SER A 40 9.44 3.22 -1.60
C SER A 40 9.98 1.81 -1.42
N TYR A 41 9.72 1.21 -0.25
CA TYR A 41 10.08 -0.18 0.05
C TYR A 41 8.91 -0.90 0.71
N ILE A 42 8.79 -2.19 0.42
CA ILE A 42 7.81 -3.10 1.00
C ILE A 42 8.54 -4.35 1.47
N SER A 43 8.18 -4.88 2.64
CA SER A 43 8.75 -6.14 3.12
C SER A 43 7.97 -7.34 2.56
N THR A 44 8.62 -8.51 2.52
CA THR A 44 7.95 -9.76 2.19
C THR A 44 6.82 -10.09 3.15
N GLN A 45 6.96 -9.73 4.44
CA GLN A 45 5.92 -9.87 5.46
C GLN A 45 4.64 -9.12 5.08
N VAL A 46 4.75 -7.86 4.66
CA VAL A 46 3.59 -7.05 4.22
C VAL A 46 2.87 -7.72 3.03
N ILE A 47 3.62 -8.31 2.09
CA ILE A 47 3.04 -9.05 0.96
C ILE A 47 2.25 -10.29 1.44
N PHE A 48 2.77 -11.01 2.44
CA PHE A 48 2.08 -12.17 3.01
C PHE A 48 0.81 -11.77 3.77
N GLU A 49 0.87 -10.69 4.55
CA GLU A 49 -0.28 -10.12 5.24
C GLU A 49 -1.37 -9.72 4.25
N TYR A 50 -1.03 -8.97 3.19
CA TYR A 50 -1.99 -8.59 2.16
C TYR A 50 -2.65 -9.82 1.51
N LYS A 51 -1.88 -10.85 1.15
CA LYS A 51 -2.46 -12.09 0.61
C LYS A 51 -3.44 -12.73 1.59
N TYR A 52 -3.07 -12.83 2.87
CA TYR A 52 -3.95 -13.36 3.91
C TYR A 52 -5.26 -12.57 4.01
N TYR A 53 -5.19 -11.24 4.06
CA TYR A 53 -6.38 -10.38 4.10
C TYR A 53 -7.24 -10.53 2.84
N ARG A 54 -6.63 -10.56 1.66
CA ARG A 54 -7.33 -10.74 0.39
C ARG A 54 -8.10 -12.06 0.33
N PHE A 55 -7.48 -13.17 0.74
CA PHE A 55 -8.15 -14.48 0.74
C PHE A 55 -9.23 -14.58 1.83
N LYS A 56 -8.99 -14.02 3.01
CA LYS A 56 -9.91 -14.11 4.14
C LYS A 56 -11.15 -13.22 3.97
N TYR A 57 -10.99 -12.04 3.38
CA TYR A 57 -12.04 -11.03 3.31
C TYR A 57 -12.54 -10.77 1.88
N MET A 58 -12.07 -11.52 0.87
CA MET A 58 -12.41 -11.34 -0.55
C MET A 58 -12.24 -9.88 -1.04
N LEU A 59 -11.16 -9.22 -0.60
CA LEU A 59 -10.76 -7.90 -1.10
C LEU A 59 -10.35 -7.93 -2.58
#